data_AF-A0A7C3R5G1-F1
#
_entry.id   AF-A0A7C3R5G1-F1
#
_cell.length_a   1.000
_cell.length_b   1.000
_cell.length_c   1.000
_cell.angle_alpha   90.00
_cell.angle_beta   90.00
_cell.angle_gamma   90.00
#
_symmetry.space_group_name_H-M   'P 1'
#
loop_
_entity.id
_entity.type
_entity.pdbx_description
1 polymer ?
#
loop_
_entity_poly.entity_id
_entity_poly.type
_entity_poly.pdbx_seq_one_letter_code
_entity_poly.pdbx_strand_id
1 'polypeptide(L)'
;KTLETALTTATKHRSKPIQEAICDRGYRGKKKVNDIIISLPDTKRKKDTKYQIALKRKKFKRRAAIEPIIGHLKSDYRLSRNYLKGFTGDEINLLLAASAWNLKKWMNDFLGLVFILKTLLVYYTLLQLKTNQKLNFPDLALALFSIVK
;
A
#
# COMPACT_ATOMS: atom_id res chain seq x y z
N LYS A 1 11.88 25.08 7.54
CA LYS A 1 10.59 25.81 7.67
C LYS A 1 9.39 25.01 7.17
N THR A 2 9.56 24.01 6.30
CA THR A 2 8.48 23.18 5.73
C THR A 2 7.80 22.18 6.69
N LEU A 3 8.46 21.74 7.77
CA LEU A 3 7.83 20.79 8.70
C LEU A 3 6.74 21.43 9.57
N GLU A 4 6.97 22.66 10.06
CA GLU A 4 6.00 23.40 10.86
C GLU A 4 4.70 23.66 10.06
N THR A 5 4.83 24.05 8.80
CA THR A 5 3.68 24.23 7.90
C THR A 5 2.96 22.91 7.64
N ALA A 6 3.70 21.82 7.36
CA ALA A 6 3.10 20.50 7.12
C ALA A 6 2.35 19.97 8.36
N LEU A 7 2.90 20.15 9.56
CA LEU A 7 2.25 19.75 10.81
C LEU A 7 1.00 20.59 11.10
N THR A 8 1.04 21.88 10.81
CA THR A 8 -0.11 22.79 10.98
C THR A 8 -1.25 22.37 10.06
N THR A 9 -0.97 22.15 8.77
CA THR A 9 -1.97 21.66 7.80
C THR A 9 -2.51 20.29 8.22
N ALA A 10 -1.64 19.35 8.60
CA ALA A 10 -2.07 18.02 9.02
C ALA A 10 -2.95 18.05 10.29
N THR A 11 -2.67 18.96 11.22
CA THR A 11 -3.46 19.13 12.44
C THR A 11 -4.82 19.74 12.14
N LYS A 12 -4.90 20.68 11.19
CA LYS A 12 -6.17 21.30 10.75
C LYS A 12 -7.18 20.27 10.22
N HIS A 13 -6.71 19.23 9.53
CA HIS A 13 -7.56 18.21 8.92
C HIS A 13 -7.86 17.01 9.84
N ARG A 14 -7.50 17.08 11.13
CA ARG A 14 -7.61 15.95 12.05
C ARG A 14 -8.33 16.34 13.33
N SER A 15 -9.27 15.50 13.76
CA SER A 15 -9.98 15.68 15.04
C SER A 15 -9.13 15.29 16.26
N LYS A 16 -8.18 14.37 16.10
CA LYS A 16 -7.26 13.94 17.15
C LYS A 16 -5.88 14.61 17.00
N PRO A 17 -5.29 15.16 18.08
CA PRO A 17 -3.98 15.81 18.00
C PRO A 17 -2.89 14.82 17.61
N ILE A 18 -1.93 15.29 16.82
CA ILE A 18 -0.73 14.53 16.48
C ILE A 18 0.19 14.57 17.70
N GLN A 19 0.55 13.41 18.25
CA GLN A 19 1.47 13.34 19.39
C GLN A 19 2.93 13.20 18.95
N GLU A 20 3.15 12.55 17.80
CA GLU A 20 4.47 12.21 17.31
C GLU A 20 4.52 12.22 15.79
N ALA A 21 5.56 12.84 15.23
CA ALA A 21 5.87 12.85 13.81
C ALA A 21 7.13 12.04 13.55
N ILE A 22 7.12 11.21 12.51
CA ILE A 22 8.26 10.38 12.13
C ILE A 22 8.99 11.09 10.99
N CYS A 23 10.29 11.32 11.17
CA CYS A 23 11.14 11.95 10.15
C CYS A 23 12.24 10.98 9.70
N ASP A 24 12.83 11.27 8.53
CA ASP A 24 13.95 10.48 8.02
C ASP A 24 15.23 10.81 8.78
N ARG A 25 16.18 9.87 8.79
CA ARG A 25 17.44 10.00 9.55
C ARG A 25 18.24 11.25 9.18
N GLY A 26 18.10 11.75 7.94
CA GLY A 26 18.77 12.96 7.47
C GLY A 26 18.17 14.28 7.97
N TYR A 27 17.03 14.26 8.66
CA TYR A 27 16.41 15.48 9.17
C TYR A 27 17.26 16.11 10.29
N ARG A 28 17.65 17.37 10.08
CA ARG A 28 18.50 18.17 11.01
C ARG A 28 17.74 19.27 11.76
N GLY A 29 16.40 19.29 11.68
CA GLY A 29 15.61 20.34 12.30
C GLY A 29 15.35 20.12 13.81
N LYS A 30 14.43 20.91 14.38
CA LYS A 30 14.05 20.84 15.80
C LYS A 30 13.53 19.43 16.15
N LYS A 31 13.82 18.95 17.37
CA LYS A 31 13.34 17.64 17.90
C LYS A 31 11.90 17.68 18.42
N LYS A 32 11.36 18.87 18.66
CA LYS A 32 9.98 19.11 19.09
C LYS A 32 9.47 20.35 18.35
N VAL A 33 8.24 20.27 17.84
CA VAL A 33 7.54 21.40 17.23
C VAL A 33 6.19 21.51 17.92
N ASN A 34 5.95 22.66 18.56
CA ASN A 34 4.84 22.86 19.50
C ASN A 34 4.88 21.76 20.58
N ASP A 35 3.94 20.82 20.55
CA ASP A 35 3.88 19.64 21.43
C ASP A 35 4.13 18.30 20.74
N ILE A 36 4.49 18.33 19.47
CA ILE A 36 4.70 17.15 18.64
C ILE A 36 6.15 16.71 18.75
N ILE A 37 6.37 15.48 19.21
CA ILE A 37 7.69 14.86 19.29
C ILE A 37 8.11 14.42 17.89
N ILE A 38 9.32 14.79 17.46
CA ILE A 38 9.88 14.34 16.19
C ILE A 38 10.81 13.16 16.43
N SER A 39 10.39 12.00 15.94
CA SER A 39 11.12 10.75 16.10
C SER A 39 11.92 10.41 14.86
N LEU A 40 13.20 10.15 15.09
CA LEU A 40 14.18 9.82 14.06
C LEU A 40 14.64 8.36 14.22
N PRO A 41 14.95 7.66 13.11
CA PRO A 41 15.58 6.35 13.18
C PRO A 41 16.95 6.50 13.84
N ASP A 42 17.11 5.88 14.99
CA ASP A 42 18.36 5.89 15.76
C ASP A 42 18.82 4.46 16.05
N THR A 43 20.08 4.33 16.42
CA THR A 43 20.67 3.08 16.89
C THR A 43 19.96 2.56 18.13
N LYS A 44 19.92 1.23 18.28
CA LYS A 44 19.31 0.59 19.46
C LYS A 44 20.11 0.98 20.69
N ARG A 45 19.45 1.43 21.76
CA ARG A 45 20.13 1.74 23.01
C ARG A 45 20.33 0.46 23.80
N LYS A 46 21.47 0.35 24.52
CA LYS A 46 21.77 -0.83 25.38
C LYS A 46 20.69 -1.10 26.44
N LYS A 47 19.95 -0.07 26.85
CA LYS A 47 18.86 -0.12 27.85
C LYS A 47 17.48 -0.43 27.26
N ASP A 48 17.34 -0.47 25.93
CA ASP A 48 16.03 -0.71 25.31
C ASP A 48 15.59 -2.17 25.53
N THR A 49 14.35 -2.37 25.98
CA THR A 49 13.78 -3.73 26.07
C THR A 49 13.47 -4.30 24.69
N LYS A 50 13.37 -5.63 24.56
CA LYS A 50 12.98 -6.30 23.29
C LYS A 50 11.68 -5.72 22.71
N TYR A 51 10.71 -5.42 23.59
CA TYR A 51 9.44 -4.80 23.21
C TYR A 51 9.62 -3.40 22.61
N GLN A 52 10.38 -2.53 23.27
CA GLN A 52 10.65 -1.17 22.78
C GLN A 52 11.37 -1.17 21.43
N ILE A 53 12.32 -2.10 21.24
CA ILE A 53 13.02 -2.28 19.96
C ILE A 53 12.03 -2.67 18.85
N ALA A 54 11.14 -3.63 19.12
CA ALA A 54 10.13 -4.06 18.16
C ALA A 54 9.16 -2.92 17.78
N LEU A 55 8.75 -2.11 18.76
CA LEU A 55 7.88 -0.96 18.54
C LEU A 55 8.57 0.10 17.67
N LYS A 56 9.82 0.46 17.97
CA LYS A 56 10.64 1.36 17.14
C LYS A 56 10.78 0.81 15.72
N ARG A 57 11.08 -0.49 15.55
CA ARG A 57 11.22 -1.13 14.23
C ARG A 57 9.92 -1.07 13.43
N LYS A 58 8.77 -1.39 14.02
CA LYS A 58 7.46 -1.32 13.35
C LYS A 58 7.15 0.10 12.89
N LYS A 59 7.47 1.10 13.72
CA LYS A 59 7.27 2.52 13.43
C LYS A 59 8.07 2.97 12.19
N PHE A 60 9.38 2.74 12.19
CA PHE A 60 10.25 3.19 11.08
C PHE A 60 10.11 2.34 9.81
N LYS A 61 9.75 1.04 9.91
CA LYS A 61 9.51 0.18 8.74
C LYS A 61 8.38 0.72 7.84
N ARG A 62 7.32 1.27 8.45
CA ARG A 62 6.20 1.88 7.68
C ARG A 62 6.66 3.08 6.86
N ARG A 63 7.51 3.94 7.41
CA ARG A 63 8.06 5.11 6.70
C ARG A 63 9.02 4.69 5.59
N ALA A 64 9.87 3.69 5.86
CA ALA A 64 10.81 3.14 4.88
C ALA A 64 10.10 2.50 3.66
N ALA A 65 8.88 1.99 3.83
CA ALA A 65 8.09 1.43 2.74
C ALA A 65 7.55 2.48 1.76
N ILE A 66 7.56 3.77 2.12
CA ILE A 66 7.06 4.85 1.25
C ILE A 66 8.04 5.14 0.10
N GLU A 67 9.35 5.07 0.34
CA GLU A 67 10.36 5.39 -0.67
C GLU A 67 10.29 4.45 -1.90
N PRO A 68 10.17 3.12 -1.74
CA PRO A 68 9.94 2.22 -2.87
C PRO A 68 8.65 2.55 -3.63
N ILE A 69 7.57 2.91 -2.94
CA ILE A 69 6.30 3.28 -3.58
C ILE A 69 6.47 4.54 -4.43
N ILE A 70 7.15 5.57 -3.91
CA ILE A 70 7.47 6.78 -4.68
C ILE A 70 8.37 6.44 -5.87
N GLY A 71 9.34 5.55 -5.69
CA GLY A 71 10.19 5.02 -6.78
C GLY A 71 9.34 4.39 -7.89
N HIS A 72 8.45 3.48 -7.54
CA HIS A 72 7.51 2.85 -8.49
C HIS A 72 6.60 3.88 -9.16
N LEU A 73 6.06 4.86 -8.42
CA LEU A 73 5.27 5.93 -9.01
C LEU A 73 6.07 6.72 -10.05
N LYS A 74 7.35 7.00 -9.76
CA LYS A 74 8.26 7.70 -10.68
C LYS A 74 8.59 6.91 -11.94
N SER A 75 8.91 5.62 -11.83
CA SER A 75 9.31 4.79 -12.97
C SER A 75 8.11 4.25 -13.75
N ASP A 76 7.15 3.65 -13.05
CA ASP A 76 6.12 2.79 -13.64
C ASP A 76 4.85 3.58 -13.96
N TYR A 77 4.58 4.64 -13.20
CA TYR A 77 3.38 5.49 -13.36
C TYR A 77 3.71 6.89 -13.88
N ARG A 78 4.89 7.05 -14.51
CA ARG A 78 5.30 8.27 -15.23
C ARG A 78 5.32 9.55 -14.38
N LEU A 79 5.35 9.44 -13.05
CA LEU A 79 5.44 10.61 -12.18
C LEU A 79 6.71 11.44 -12.45
N SER A 80 7.79 10.80 -12.94
CA SER A 80 9.04 11.49 -13.33
C SER A 80 9.00 12.23 -14.67
N ARG A 81 7.98 11.97 -15.51
CA ARG A 81 7.87 12.53 -16.87
C ARG A 81 6.58 13.35 -16.97
N ASN A 82 6.62 14.57 -16.46
CA ASN A 82 5.50 15.49 -16.57
C ASN A 82 5.56 16.29 -17.87
N TYR A 83 4.50 16.23 -18.68
CA TYR A 83 4.34 17.03 -19.90
C TYR A 83 3.42 18.25 -19.70
N LEU A 84 2.81 18.38 -18.52
CA LEU A 84 1.99 19.51 -18.14
C LEU A 84 2.87 20.67 -17.67
N LYS A 85 2.43 21.91 -17.94
CA LYS A 85 3.24 23.11 -17.68
C LYS A 85 2.99 23.65 -16.26
N GLY A 86 4.08 23.95 -15.56
CA GLY A 86 4.07 24.66 -14.28
C GLY A 86 3.62 23.81 -13.09
N PHE A 87 3.54 24.47 -11.92
CA PHE A 87 3.25 23.81 -10.65
C PHE A 87 1.89 23.10 -10.61
N THR A 88 0.87 23.72 -11.21
CA THR A 88 -0.47 23.11 -11.35
C THR A 88 -0.41 21.82 -12.18
N GLY A 89 0.43 21.80 -13.21
CA GLY A 89 0.69 20.60 -14.00
C GLY A 89 1.35 19.49 -13.18
N ASP A 90 2.31 19.82 -12.31
CA ASP A 90 2.96 18.85 -11.42
C ASP A 90 1.97 18.23 -10.43
N GLU A 91 1.07 19.03 -9.86
CA GLU A 91 0.01 18.55 -8.97
C GLU A 91 -0.95 17.58 -9.69
N ILE A 92 -1.38 17.93 -10.91
CA ILE A 92 -2.28 17.08 -11.71
C ILE A 92 -1.59 15.76 -12.05
N ASN A 93 -0.33 15.80 -12.52
CA ASN A 93 0.41 14.58 -12.87
C ASN A 93 0.60 13.67 -11.64
N LEU A 94 0.88 14.26 -10.47
CA LEU A 94 0.97 13.52 -9.21
C LEU A 94 -0.33 12.81 -8.84
N LEU A 95 -1.46 13.51 -8.93
CA LEU A 95 -2.77 12.95 -8.62
C LEU A 95 -3.15 11.83 -9.59
N LEU A 96 -2.89 12.00 -10.89
CA LEU A 96 -3.18 10.98 -11.90
C LEU A 96 -2.29 9.74 -11.75
N ALA A 97 -0.98 9.91 -11.53
CA ALA A 97 -0.06 8.80 -11.29
C ALA A 97 -0.46 7.99 -10.04
N ALA A 98 -0.80 8.68 -8.94
CA ALA A 98 -1.27 8.04 -7.71
C ALA A 98 -2.61 7.31 -7.92
N SER A 99 -3.53 7.91 -8.69
CA SER A 99 -4.82 7.32 -9.03
C SER A 99 -4.64 6.04 -9.85
N ALA A 100 -3.80 6.08 -10.89
CA ALA A 100 -3.48 4.92 -11.72
C ALA A 100 -2.88 3.76 -10.89
N TRP A 101 -1.98 4.05 -9.94
CA TRP A 101 -1.43 3.04 -9.03
C TRP A 101 -2.51 2.42 -8.13
N ASN A 102 -3.44 3.23 -7.61
CA ASN A 102 -4.56 2.72 -6.81
C ASN A 102 -5.52 1.85 -7.63
N LEU A 103 -5.89 2.30 -8.83
CA LEU A 103 -6.75 1.53 -9.75
C LEU A 103 -6.12 0.20 -10.14
N LYS A 104 -4.81 0.17 -10.39
CA LYS A 104 -4.10 -1.08 -10.71
C LYS A 104 -4.17 -2.10 -9.57
N LYS A 105 -4.04 -1.66 -8.31
CA LYS A 105 -4.20 -2.54 -7.15
C LYS A 105 -5.61 -3.09 -7.06
N TRP A 106 -6.63 -2.24 -7.15
CA TRP A 106 -8.03 -2.68 -7.10
C TRP A 106 -8.36 -3.66 -8.22
N MET A 107 -7.85 -3.43 -9.42
CA MET A 107 -8.01 -4.36 -10.53
C MET A 107 -7.34 -5.70 -10.25
N ASN A 108 -6.13 -5.71 -9.70
CA ASN A 108 -5.45 -6.96 -9.34
C ASN A 108 -6.20 -7.72 -8.23
N ASP A 109 -6.69 -7.02 -7.21
CA ASP A 109 -7.48 -7.62 -6.13
C ASP A 109 -8.80 -8.21 -6.66
N PHE A 110 -9.48 -7.47 -7.54
CA PHE A 110 -10.70 -7.94 -8.21
C PHE A 110 -10.45 -9.18 -9.06
N LEU A 111 -9.39 -9.19 -9.88
CA LEU A 111 -9.02 -10.36 -10.68
C LEU A 111 -8.65 -11.56 -9.80
N GLY A 112 -7.97 -11.33 -8.68
CA GLY A 112 -7.68 -12.37 -7.68
C GLY A 112 -8.95 -12.97 -7.10
N LEU A 113 -9.95 -12.14 -6.77
CA LEU A 113 -11.25 -12.59 -6.29
C LEU A 113 -12.00 -13.40 -7.34
N VAL A 114 -12.05 -12.94 -8.59
CA VAL A 114 -12.66 -13.68 -9.71
C VAL A 114 -11.97 -15.04 -9.89
N PHE A 115 -10.64 -15.09 -9.81
CA PHE A 115 -9.88 -16.33 -9.90
C PHE A 115 -10.23 -17.31 -8.77
N ILE A 116 -10.30 -16.84 -7.53
CA ILE A 116 -10.69 -17.67 -6.36
C ILE A 116 -12.12 -18.20 -6.51
N LEU A 117 -13.06 -17.36 -6.95
CA LEU A 117 -14.45 -17.80 -7.17
C LEU A 117 -14.54 -18.87 -8.27
N LYS A 118 -13.82 -18.67 -9.39
CA LYS A 118 -13.75 -19.68 -10.46
C LYS A 118 -13.16 -20.99 -9.95
N THR A 119 -12.07 -20.97 -9.18
CA THR A 119 -11.45 -22.20 -8.67
C THR A 119 -12.34 -22.92 -7.66
N LEU A 120 -13.02 -22.20 -6.77
CA LEU A 120 -14.01 -22.78 -5.85
C LEU A 120 -15.18 -23.43 -6.60
N LEU A 121 -15.66 -22.79 -7.68
CA LEU A 121 -16.74 -23.34 -8.50
C LEU A 121 -16.29 -24.64 -9.20
N VAL A 122 -15.08 -24.68 -9.78
CA VAL A 122 -14.49 -25.93 -10.31
C VAL A 122 -14.41 -27.00 -9.22
N TYR A 123 -13.91 -26.64 -8.04
CA TYR A 123 -13.77 -27.60 -6.95
C TYR A 123 -15.12 -28.18 -6.51
N TYR A 124 -16.14 -27.34 -6.41
CA TYR A 124 -17.50 -27.76 -6.10
C TYR A 124 -18.08 -28.70 -7.17
N THR A 125 -17.91 -28.40 -8.46
CA THR A 125 -18.39 -29.28 -9.54
C THR A 125 -17.67 -30.63 -9.52
N LEU A 126 -16.37 -30.65 -9.28
CA LEU A 126 -15.61 -31.90 -9.12
C LEU A 126 -16.08 -32.73 -7.92
N LEU A 127 -16.38 -32.09 -6.78
CA LEU A 127 -16.93 -32.77 -5.61
C LEU A 127 -18.29 -33.39 -5.92
N GLN A 128 -19.17 -32.67 -6.62
CA GLN A 128 -20.48 -33.17 -7.06
C GLN A 128 -20.34 -34.35 -8.03
N LEU A 129 -19.42 -34.29 -9.00
CA LEU A 129 -19.18 -35.39 -9.93
C LEU A 129 -18.64 -36.64 -9.21
N LYS A 130 -17.76 -36.45 -8.21
CA LYS A 130 -17.22 -37.54 -7.38
C LYS A 130 -18.29 -38.21 -6.52
N THR A 131 -19.18 -37.43 -5.90
CA THR A 131 -20.27 -37.96 -5.04
C THR A 131 -21.33 -38.71 -5.85
N ASN A 132 -21.60 -38.27 -7.08
CA ASN A 132 -22.60 -38.90 -7.96
C ASN A 132 -22.08 -40.13 -8.75
N GLN A 133 -20.85 -40.61 -8.51
CA GLN A 133 -20.18 -41.71 -9.26
C GLN A 133 -20.19 -41.55 -10.80
N LYS A 134 -20.48 -40.37 -11.34
CA LYS A 134 -20.51 -40.06 -12.79
C LYS A 134 -19.21 -39.39 -13.23
N LEU A 135 -18.08 -40.06 -13.05
CA LEU A 135 -16.80 -39.50 -13.52
C LEU A 135 -16.52 -39.92 -14.96
N ASN A 136 -17.23 -39.30 -15.91
CA ASN A 136 -16.95 -39.45 -17.34
C ASN A 136 -16.11 -38.26 -17.83
N PHE A 137 -15.00 -38.52 -18.53
CA PHE A 137 -14.16 -37.50 -19.18
C PHE A 137 -14.93 -36.40 -19.96
N PRO A 138 -16.02 -36.70 -20.70
CA PRO A 138 -16.80 -35.65 -21.37
C PRO A 138 -17.52 -34.69 -20.41
N ASP A 139 -18.02 -35.15 -19.27
CA ASP A 139 -18.68 -34.29 -18.27
C ASP A 139 -17.67 -33.37 -17.58
N LEU A 140 -16.45 -33.89 -17.34
CA LEU A 140 -15.30 -33.10 -16.88
C LEU A 140 -14.91 -32.04 -17.91
N ALA A 141 -14.83 -32.41 -19.20
CA ALA A 141 -14.48 -31.50 -20.28
C ALA A 141 -15.54 -30.40 -20.47
N LEU A 142 -16.83 -30.72 -20.38
CA LEU A 142 -17.93 -29.75 -20.43
C LEU A 142 -17.94 -28.80 -19.22
N ALA A 143 -17.71 -29.32 -18.01
CA ALA A 143 -17.59 -28.50 -16.81
C ALA A 143 -16.38 -27.56 -16.87
N LEU A 144 -15.25 -28.01 -17.41
CA LEU A 144 -14.08 -27.16 -17.64
C LEU A 144 -14.34 -26.14 -18.75
N PHE A 145 -15.02 -26.52 -19.84
CA PHE A 145 -15.36 -25.61 -20.94
C PHE A 145 -16.32 -24.49 -20.52
N SER A 146 -17.28 -24.76 -19.63
CA SER A 146 -18.24 -23.76 -19.14
C SER A 146 -17.62 -22.76 -18.15
N ILE A 147 -16.49 -23.12 -17.53
CA ILE A 147 -15.76 -22.27 -16.57
C ILE A 147 -14.67 -21.43 -17.24
N VAL A 148 -14.11 -21.93 -18.34
CA VAL A 148 -13.05 -21.27 -19.12
C VAL A 148 -13.59 -20.20 -20.07
N LYS A 149 -14.85 -20.28 -20.51
CA LYS A 149 -15.56 -19.16 -21.16
C LYS A 149 -15.89 -18.03 -20.16
#